data_AF-A0A2P4SCW7-F1
#
_entry.id   AF-A0A2P4SCW7-F1
#
_cell.length_a   1.000
_cell.length_b   1.000
_cell.length_c   1.000
_cell.angle_alpha   90.00
_cell.angle_beta   90.00
_cell.angle_gamma   90.00
#
_symmetry.space_group_name_H-M   'P 1'
#
loop_
_entity.id
_entity.type
_entity.pdbx_description
1 polymer ?
#
loop_
_entity_poly.entity_id
_entity_poly.type
_entity_poly.pdbx_seq_one_letter_code
_entity_poly.pdbx_strand_id
1 'polypeptide(L)'
;MSLCLLLQIIQYIGEICRYLLNQPVRESETQHCVRLAVGNGLRPTIWEDFTKRFRIKQIGEFYGATECNCSIANLDGKVGACGFNSRLLPNVYPIRLVKVNEDTMELIRDSRGLCVPCRPGEPGLLVGQINQQDPLRRFDGYVNESATHKKIAYNVLQKGDQAYLSGDVLVMDELGYMYFRDRSGDTFRWRGENVSTTEVEGMLSHILNQTDVAELQKVLPSYARPIFLRLSPQVDTTGTFKIQKTRLQREGFDPHQTSDRLYFLDAKLGKYVPLDECLYARICSGKVAL
;
A
#
# COMPACT_ATOMS: atom_id res chain seq x y z
N MET A 1 -36.34 -1.35 -30.07
CA MET A 1 -34.90 -1.14 -30.37
C MET A 1 -34.52 0.20 -29.76
N SER A 2 -33.61 0.36 -28.80
CA SER A 2 -32.46 -0.46 -28.39
C SER A 2 -32.33 -0.48 -26.86
N LEU A 3 -32.48 -1.66 -26.28
CA LEU A 3 -32.14 -1.96 -24.89
C LEU A 3 -30.61 -2.16 -24.83
N CYS A 4 -29.86 -1.08 -24.99
CA CYS A 4 -28.42 -1.08 -24.71
C CYS A 4 -28.16 0.05 -23.71
N LEU A 5 -28.62 -0.17 -22.48
CA LEU A 5 -28.09 0.53 -21.31
C LEU A 5 -26.63 0.10 -21.17
N LEU A 6 -25.74 0.71 -21.96
CA LEU A 6 -24.30 0.51 -21.85
C LEU A 6 -23.90 0.92 -20.42
N LEU A 7 -23.75 -0.06 -19.55
CA LEU A 7 -23.05 0.09 -18.28
C LEU A 7 -21.61 0.43 -18.64
N GLN A 8 -21.29 1.72 -18.67
CA GLN A 8 -19.90 2.13 -18.86
C GLN A 8 -19.18 1.93 -17.54
N ILE A 9 -18.28 0.95 -17.54
CA ILE A 9 -17.42 0.59 -16.42
C ILE A 9 -16.01 1.03 -16.79
N ILE A 10 -15.31 1.67 -15.86
CA ILE A 10 -13.90 1.96 -16.02
C ILE A 10 -13.08 1.11 -15.07
N GLN A 11 -11.88 0.76 -15.50
CA GLN A 11 -10.85 0.23 -14.61
C GLN A 11 -9.91 1.37 -14.21
N TYR A 12 -9.47 1.40 -12.96
CA TYR A 12 -8.47 2.37 -12.50
C TYR A 12 -7.36 1.73 -11.67
N ILE A 13 -6.25 2.46 -11.58
CA ILE A 13 -5.20 2.29 -10.57
C ILE A 13 -5.29 3.53 -9.68
N GLY A 14 -5.33 3.38 -8.35
CA GLY A 14 -5.67 4.48 -7.43
C GLY A 14 -4.81 5.75 -7.60
N GLU A 15 -3.57 5.60 -8.04
CA GLU A 15 -2.67 6.73 -8.33
C GLU A 15 -3.15 7.59 -9.52
N ILE A 16 -3.79 6.99 -10.51
CA ILE A 16 -4.42 7.71 -11.63
C ILE A 16 -5.54 8.62 -11.12
N CYS A 17 -6.33 8.16 -10.14
CA CYS A 17 -7.38 8.97 -9.52
C CYS A 17 -6.80 10.22 -8.85
N ARG A 18 -5.63 10.11 -8.20
CA ARG A 18 -4.93 11.26 -7.62
C ARG A 18 -4.45 12.22 -8.70
N TYR A 19 -3.86 11.73 -9.79
CA TYR A 19 -3.44 12.58 -10.91
C TYR A 19 -4.60 13.34 -11.53
N LEU A 20 -5.75 12.68 -11.71
CA LEU A 20 -6.97 13.30 -12.23
C LEU A 20 -7.51 14.39 -11.30
N LEU A 21 -7.51 14.14 -9.98
CA LEU A 21 -7.91 15.15 -8.99
C LEU A 21 -6.98 16.38 -8.97
N ASN A 22 -5.71 16.20 -9.31
CA ASN A 22 -4.76 17.30 -9.37
C ASN A 22 -4.80 18.11 -10.68
N GLN A 23 -5.58 17.68 -11.68
CA GLN A 23 -5.79 18.48 -12.88
C GLN A 23 -6.78 19.62 -12.63
N PRO A 24 -6.69 20.74 -13.38
CA PRO A 24 -7.74 21.76 -13.39
C PRO A 24 -9.09 21.16 -13.79
N VAL A 25 -10.16 21.63 -13.17
CA VAL A 25 -11.53 21.19 -13.48
C VAL A 25 -11.90 21.52 -14.93
N ARG A 26 -12.52 20.57 -15.62
CA ARG A 26 -13.04 20.72 -16.99
C ARG A 26 -14.51 20.33 -17.06
N GLU A 27 -15.26 20.96 -17.97
CA GLU A 27 -16.69 20.66 -18.16
C GLU A 27 -16.95 19.20 -18.58
N SER A 28 -16.03 18.61 -19.34
CA SER A 28 -16.13 17.24 -19.83
C SER A 28 -16.05 16.16 -18.75
N GLU A 29 -15.60 16.51 -17.53
CA GLU A 29 -15.44 15.56 -16.41
C GLU A 29 -16.75 14.92 -15.96
N THR A 30 -17.89 15.53 -16.30
CA THR A 30 -19.23 15.02 -15.93
C THR A 30 -20.09 14.62 -17.13
N GLN A 31 -19.54 14.72 -18.35
CA GLN A 31 -20.25 14.41 -19.59
C GLN A 31 -20.21 12.92 -19.95
N HIS A 32 -19.51 12.10 -19.17
CA HIS A 32 -19.43 10.66 -19.38
C HIS A 32 -20.63 9.91 -18.80
N CYS A 33 -20.82 8.66 -19.21
CA CYS A 33 -21.86 7.76 -18.70
C CYS A 33 -21.35 6.71 -17.71
N VAL A 34 -20.14 6.88 -17.16
CA VAL A 34 -19.53 5.93 -16.21
C VAL A 34 -20.41 5.76 -14.99
N ARG A 35 -20.77 4.50 -14.68
CA ARG A 35 -21.60 4.16 -13.51
C ARG A 35 -20.83 3.44 -12.42
N LEU A 36 -19.80 2.69 -12.81
CA LEU A 36 -18.98 1.90 -11.91
C LEU A 36 -17.51 2.11 -12.28
N ALA A 37 -16.70 2.42 -11.29
CA ALA A 37 -15.24 2.39 -11.41
C ALA A 37 -14.72 1.23 -10.56
N VAL A 38 -13.98 0.30 -11.16
CA VAL A 38 -13.41 -0.85 -10.44
C VAL A 38 -11.90 -0.77 -10.51
N GLY A 39 -11.22 -0.87 -9.38
CA GLY A 39 -9.77 -0.73 -9.37
C GLY A 39 -9.13 -1.23 -8.10
N ASN A 40 -7.89 -0.82 -7.92
CA ASN A 40 -7.09 -1.19 -6.77
C ASN A 40 -6.32 0.03 -6.24
N GLY A 41 -6.31 0.17 -4.92
CA GLY A 41 -5.47 1.12 -4.19
C GLY A 41 -5.97 2.55 -4.18
N LEU A 42 -7.28 2.81 -4.32
CA LEU A 42 -7.83 4.15 -4.11
C LEU A 42 -7.68 4.55 -2.63
N ARG A 43 -6.93 5.62 -2.38
CA ARG A 43 -6.67 6.07 -1.00
C ARG A 43 -7.96 6.61 -0.37
N PRO A 44 -8.26 6.29 0.90
CA PRO A 44 -9.45 6.78 1.59
C PRO A 44 -9.57 8.31 1.55
N THR A 45 -8.44 9.01 1.63
CA THR A 45 -8.32 10.46 1.69
C THR A 45 -8.75 11.18 0.41
N ILE A 46 -8.78 10.50 -0.73
CA ILE A 46 -9.20 11.07 -2.03
C ILE A 46 -10.44 10.41 -2.59
N TRP A 47 -10.95 9.36 -1.94
CA TRP A 47 -12.01 8.51 -2.47
C TRP A 47 -13.29 9.31 -2.72
N GLU A 48 -13.74 10.04 -1.70
CA GLU A 48 -14.98 10.81 -1.77
C GLU A 48 -14.87 11.97 -2.75
N ASP A 49 -13.74 12.68 -2.75
CA ASP A 49 -13.47 13.77 -3.68
C ASP A 49 -13.47 13.30 -5.14
N PHE A 50 -12.83 12.16 -5.42
CA PHE A 50 -12.83 11.54 -6.75
C PHE A 50 -14.24 11.15 -7.17
N THR A 51 -14.98 10.46 -6.29
CA THR A 51 -16.36 10.01 -6.54
C THR A 51 -17.26 11.20 -6.87
N LYS A 52 -17.15 12.27 -6.09
CA LYS A 52 -17.97 13.48 -6.22
C LYS A 52 -17.62 14.29 -7.47
N ARG A 53 -16.34 14.52 -7.75
CA ARG A 53 -15.88 15.33 -8.90
C ARG A 53 -16.33 14.72 -10.23
N PHE A 54 -16.14 13.42 -10.39
CA PHE A 54 -16.45 12.71 -11.63
C PHE A 54 -17.86 12.10 -11.64
N ARG A 55 -18.69 12.33 -10.61
CA ARG A 55 -20.07 11.81 -10.49
C ARG A 55 -20.17 10.29 -10.72
N ILE A 56 -19.20 9.55 -10.21
CA ILE A 56 -19.19 8.09 -10.30
C ILE A 56 -20.15 7.54 -9.23
N LYS A 57 -21.11 6.71 -9.63
CA LYS A 57 -22.16 6.24 -8.71
C LYS A 57 -21.69 5.15 -7.76
N GLN A 58 -20.73 4.34 -8.19
CA GLN A 58 -20.21 3.22 -7.42
C GLN A 58 -18.72 3.06 -7.68
N ILE A 59 -17.97 2.84 -6.61
CA ILE A 59 -16.57 2.44 -6.68
C ILE A 59 -16.47 1.03 -6.11
N GLY A 60 -15.84 0.14 -6.87
CA GLY A 60 -15.45 -1.18 -6.44
C GLY A 60 -13.94 -1.24 -6.27
N GLU A 61 -13.48 -1.82 -5.18
CA GLU A 61 -12.07 -2.16 -4.98
C GLU A 61 -11.90 -3.66 -5.03
N PHE A 62 -10.76 -4.11 -5.54
CA PHE A 62 -10.32 -5.49 -5.39
C PHE A 62 -8.86 -5.54 -4.96
N TYR A 63 -8.57 -6.56 -4.16
CA TYR A 63 -7.23 -6.93 -3.76
C TYR A 63 -6.93 -8.33 -4.30
N GLY A 64 -5.72 -8.50 -4.84
CA GLY A 64 -5.21 -9.77 -5.29
C GLY A 64 -3.83 -9.60 -5.93
N ALA A 65 -3.16 -10.72 -6.15
CA ALA A 65 -1.95 -10.81 -6.95
C ALA A 65 -2.07 -12.01 -7.89
N THR A 66 -1.36 -12.00 -9.01
CA THR A 66 -1.43 -13.04 -10.05
C THR A 66 -1.22 -14.45 -9.48
N GLU A 67 -0.33 -14.57 -8.51
CA GLU A 67 0.06 -15.84 -7.89
C GLU A 67 -0.69 -16.13 -6.57
N CYS A 68 -1.62 -15.26 -6.17
CA CYS A 68 -2.26 -15.31 -4.87
C CYS A 68 -3.65 -15.96 -4.95
N ASN A 69 -3.87 -16.99 -4.14
CA ASN A 69 -5.20 -17.61 -3.97
C ASN A 69 -6.12 -16.81 -3.02
N CYS A 70 -5.71 -15.60 -2.61
CA CYS A 70 -6.41 -14.75 -1.65
C CYS A 70 -6.96 -13.47 -2.31
N SER A 71 -7.92 -13.59 -3.22
CA SER A 71 -8.50 -12.42 -3.90
C SER A 71 -9.79 -11.99 -3.23
N ILE A 72 -9.87 -10.75 -2.77
CA ILE A 72 -11.05 -10.19 -2.09
C ILE A 72 -11.54 -8.96 -2.86
N ALA A 73 -12.83 -8.67 -2.76
CA ALA A 73 -13.42 -7.50 -3.41
C ALA A 73 -14.38 -6.78 -2.48
N ASN A 74 -14.35 -5.46 -2.53
CA ASN A 74 -15.29 -4.55 -1.89
C ASN A 74 -16.19 -3.99 -2.99
N LEU A 75 -17.36 -4.62 -3.14
CA LEU A 75 -18.36 -4.21 -4.13
C LEU A 75 -19.40 -3.23 -3.54
N ASP A 76 -19.41 -3.07 -2.22
CA ASP A 76 -20.34 -2.17 -1.52
C ASP A 76 -19.89 -0.71 -1.57
N GLY A 77 -18.65 -0.45 -2.01
CA GLY A 77 -18.07 0.89 -2.04
C GLY A 77 -17.71 1.43 -0.65
N LYS A 78 -17.43 0.52 0.31
CA LYS A 78 -16.97 0.91 1.65
C LYS A 78 -15.63 1.64 1.52
N VAL A 79 -15.62 2.94 1.83
CA VAL A 79 -14.43 3.79 1.68
C VAL A 79 -13.23 3.17 2.41
N GLY A 80 -12.13 3.02 1.67
CA GLY A 80 -10.85 2.51 2.19
C GLY A 80 -10.74 0.99 2.34
N ALA A 81 -11.85 0.24 2.24
CA ALA A 81 -11.78 -1.21 2.26
C ALA A 81 -11.34 -1.72 0.88
N CYS A 82 -10.36 -2.62 0.86
CA CYS A 82 -9.89 -3.28 -0.37
C CYS A 82 -10.61 -4.61 -0.64
N GLY A 83 -11.37 -5.10 0.33
CA GLY A 83 -12.13 -6.32 0.18
C GLY A 83 -13.10 -6.60 1.32
N PHE A 84 -13.85 -7.69 1.18
CA PHE A 84 -14.77 -8.19 2.17
C PHE A 84 -14.63 -9.70 2.31
N ASN A 85 -14.63 -10.21 3.55
CA ASN A 85 -14.78 -11.63 3.84
C ASN A 85 -15.77 -11.82 4.98
N SER A 86 -16.83 -12.59 4.74
CA SER A 86 -17.90 -12.80 5.72
C SER A 86 -17.39 -13.51 6.96
N ARG A 87 -17.61 -12.89 8.13
CA ARG A 87 -17.34 -13.51 9.43
C ARG A 87 -18.36 -14.58 9.82
N LEU A 88 -19.56 -14.53 9.23
CA LEU A 88 -20.64 -15.48 9.51
C LEU A 88 -20.44 -16.80 8.75
N LEU A 89 -19.81 -16.75 7.57
CA LEU A 89 -19.56 -17.91 6.70
C LEU A 89 -18.07 -18.05 6.38
N PRO A 90 -17.19 -18.19 7.40
CA PRO A 90 -15.76 -18.05 7.22
C PRO A 90 -15.12 -19.19 6.41
N ASN A 91 -15.83 -20.29 6.17
CA ASN A 91 -15.32 -21.45 5.43
C ASN A 91 -15.71 -21.45 3.94
N VAL A 92 -16.59 -20.53 3.51
CA VAL A 92 -16.94 -20.39 2.07
C VAL A 92 -15.71 -19.93 1.29
N TYR A 93 -14.97 -18.97 1.85
CA TYR A 93 -13.72 -18.49 1.30
C TYR A 93 -12.65 -18.43 2.41
N PRO A 94 -11.82 -19.48 2.57
CA PRO A 94 -11.00 -19.73 3.74
C PRO A 94 -9.70 -18.91 3.75
N ILE A 95 -9.85 -17.59 3.59
CA ILE A 95 -8.79 -16.62 3.84
C ILE A 95 -8.85 -16.20 5.31
N ARG A 96 -7.69 -16.02 5.94
CA ARG A 96 -7.56 -15.54 7.31
C ARG A 96 -6.49 -14.46 7.43
N LEU A 97 -6.62 -13.66 8.48
CA LEU A 97 -5.52 -12.83 8.99
C LEU A 97 -4.87 -13.60 10.13
N VAL A 98 -3.56 -13.78 10.07
CA VAL A 98 -2.76 -14.42 11.14
C VAL A 98 -1.79 -13.40 11.72
N LYS A 99 -1.58 -13.47 13.03
CA LYS A 99 -0.71 -12.54 13.74
C LYS A 99 0.74 -12.71 13.29
N VAL A 100 1.42 -11.58 13.15
CA VAL A 100 2.84 -11.52 12.87
C VAL A 100 3.55 -10.72 13.96
N ASN A 101 4.82 -11.02 14.15
CA ASN A 101 5.71 -10.17 14.92
C ASN A 101 5.90 -8.86 14.13
N GLU A 102 5.63 -7.72 14.76
CA GLU A 102 5.68 -6.41 14.07
C GLU A 102 7.10 -6.03 13.60
N ASP A 103 8.13 -6.59 14.25
CA ASP A 103 9.53 -6.29 13.94
C ASP A 103 10.12 -7.23 12.89
N THR A 104 9.84 -8.53 13.01
CA THR A 104 10.44 -9.56 12.11
C THR A 104 9.51 -9.97 10.98
N MET A 105 8.23 -9.59 11.04
CA MET A 105 7.16 -10.07 10.15
C MET A 105 6.97 -11.60 10.17
N GLU A 106 7.53 -12.29 11.16
CA GLU A 106 7.39 -13.73 11.33
C GLU A 106 6.04 -14.10 11.94
N LEU A 107 5.50 -15.26 11.55
CA LEU A 107 4.22 -15.75 12.03
C LEU A 107 4.26 -16.06 13.53
N ILE A 108 3.34 -15.48 14.30
CA ILE A 108 3.17 -15.81 15.72
C ILE A 108 2.39 -17.11 15.84
N ARG A 109 2.92 -18.05 16.63
CA ARG A 109 2.36 -19.39 16.81
C ARG A 109 1.99 -19.64 18.28
N ASP A 110 0.93 -20.43 18.49
CA ASP A 110 0.50 -20.87 19.81
C ASP A 110 1.34 -22.05 20.34
N SER A 111 1.04 -22.53 21.55
CA SER A 111 1.72 -23.67 22.18
C SER A 111 1.59 -24.99 21.41
N ARG A 112 0.63 -25.09 20.49
CA ARG A 112 0.46 -26.25 19.60
C ARG A 112 1.28 -26.09 18.32
N GLY A 113 1.93 -24.94 18.12
CA GLY A 113 2.70 -24.60 16.92
C GLY A 113 1.83 -24.19 15.73
N LEU A 114 0.57 -23.80 15.96
CA LEU A 114 -0.35 -23.28 14.94
C LEU A 114 -0.32 -21.76 14.91
N CYS A 115 -0.55 -21.14 13.76
CA CYS A 115 -0.59 -19.67 13.66
C CYS A 115 -1.78 -19.11 14.46
N VAL A 116 -1.56 -17.99 15.16
CA VAL A 116 -2.61 -17.33 15.94
C VAL A 116 -3.48 -16.46 15.01
N PRO A 117 -4.79 -16.70 14.89
CA PRO A 117 -5.67 -15.85 14.08
C PRO A 117 -5.84 -14.46 14.70
N CYS A 118 -6.06 -13.45 13.86
CA CYS A 118 -6.37 -12.09 14.30
C CYS A 118 -7.84 -11.94 14.67
N ARG A 119 -8.11 -11.08 15.66
CA ARG A 119 -9.44 -10.55 15.96
C ARG A 119 -9.71 -9.29 15.12
N PRO A 120 -10.98 -8.84 15.01
CA PRO A 120 -11.27 -7.55 14.41
C PRO A 120 -10.43 -6.41 15.01
N GLY A 121 -9.97 -5.51 14.16
CA GLY A 121 -9.08 -4.41 14.51
C GLY A 121 -7.61 -4.78 14.65
N GLU A 122 -7.26 -6.06 14.77
CA GLU A 122 -5.85 -6.48 14.87
C GLU A 122 -5.21 -6.58 13.48
N PRO A 123 -3.99 -6.03 13.28
CA PRO A 123 -3.24 -6.22 12.05
C PRO A 123 -2.71 -7.65 11.94
N GLY A 124 -2.76 -8.20 10.73
CA GLY A 124 -2.26 -9.54 10.46
C GLY A 124 -1.94 -9.77 9.00
N LEU A 125 -1.11 -10.77 8.76
CA LEU A 125 -0.75 -11.20 7.41
C LEU A 125 -1.93 -11.94 6.78
N LEU A 126 -2.29 -11.57 5.57
CA LEU A 126 -3.32 -12.28 4.81
C LEU A 126 -2.78 -13.62 4.31
N VAL A 127 -3.48 -14.70 4.65
CA VAL A 127 -3.15 -16.06 4.24
C VAL A 127 -4.36 -16.77 3.66
N GLY A 128 -4.12 -17.60 2.65
CA GLY A 128 -5.15 -18.39 1.98
C GLY A 128 -4.78 -19.84 1.99
N GLN A 129 -5.68 -20.67 2.51
CA GLN A 129 -5.47 -22.10 2.56
C GLN A 129 -5.22 -22.66 1.17
N ILE A 130 -4.11 -23.40 1.01
CA ILE A 130 -3.77 -24.06 -0.25
C ILE A 130 -4.53 -25.38 -0.32
N ASN A 131 -5.27 -25.57 -1.41
CA ASN A 131 -5.91 -26.83 -1.73
C ASN A 131 -5.65 -27.14 -3.21
N GLN A 132 -4.87 -28.17 -3.49
CA GLN A 132 -4.46 -28.55 -4.85
C GLN A 132 -5.62 -29.13 -5.67
N GLN A 133 -6.69 -29.59 -5.02
CA GLN A 133 -7.88 -30.12 -5.66
C GLN A 133 -8.92 -29.03 -6.00
N ASP A 134 -8.75 -27.80 -5.48
CA ASP A 134 -9.66 -26.69 -5.71
C ASP A 134 -8.98 -25.63 -6.60
N PRO A 135 -9.44 -25.43 -7.85
CA PRO A 135 -8.85 -24.46 -8.77
C PRO A 135 -8.78 -23.02 -8.24
N LEU A 136 -9.70 -22.61 -7.35
CA LEU A 136 -9.72 -21.26 -6.77
C LEU A 136 -8.73 -21.10 -5.62
N ARG A 137 -8.24 -22.22 -5.07
CA ARG A 137 -7.37 -22.26 -3.88
C ARG A 137 -5.99 -22.84 -4.18
N ARG A 138 -5.77 -23.27 -5.43
CA ARG A 138 -4.52 -23.84 -5.89
C ARG A 138 -3.42 -22.78 -5.91
N PHE A 139 -2.22 -23.21 -5.55
CA PHE A 139 -1.00 -22.44 -5.73
C PHE A 139 0.02 -23.35 -6.40
N ASP A 140 0.37 -23.03 -7.65
CA ASP A 140 1.26 -23.84 -8.49
C ASP A 140 2.75 -23.58 -8.18
N GLY A 141 3.05 -22.51 -7.44
CA GLY A 141 4.41 -22.09 -7.14
C GLY A 141 5.03 -21.21 -8.22
N TYR A 142 6.28 -20.83 -7.98
CA TYR A 142 7.13 -20.09 -8.91
C TYR A 142 8.10 -21.04 -9.62
N VAL A 143 8.66 -20.57 -10.75
CA VAL A 143 9.73 -21.28 -11.47
C VAL A 143 10.92 -21.60 -10.56
N ASN A 144 11.20 -20.74 -9.58
CA ASN A 144 12.22 -20.97 -8.56
C ASN A 144 11.59 -21.63 -7.32
N GLU A 145 11.94 -22.89 -7.05
CA GLU A 145 11.42 -23.66 -5.92
C GLU A 145 11.71 -23.01 -4.56
N SER A 146 12.88 -22.40 -4.38
CA SER A 146 13.21 -21.70 -3.12
C SER A 146 12.30 -20.49 -2.89
N ALA A 147 11.86 -19.82 -3.95
CA ALA A 147 10.88 -18.73 -3.87
C ALA A 147 9.49 -19.27 -3.52
N THR A 148 9.11 -20.43 -4.07
CA THR A 148 7.88 -21.14 -3.71
C THR A 148 7.84 -21.48 -2.23
N HIS A 149 8.89 -22.12 -1.70
CA HIS A 149 8.93 -22.52 -0.30
C HIS A 149 8.82 -21.34 0.67
N LYS A 150 9.40 -20.18 0.34
CA LYS A 150 9.28 -18.96 1.15
C LYS A 150 7.85 -18.41 1.22
N LYS A 151 6.99 -18.78 0.26
CA LYS A 151 5.60 -18.31 0.17
C LYS A 151 4.59 -19.29 0.76
N ILE A 152 5.04 -20.43 1.28
CA ILE A 152 4.17 -21.44 1.89
C ILE A 152 4.45 -21.51 3.39
N ALA A 153 3.40 -21.32 4.18
CA ALA A 153 3.42 -21.65 5.60
C ALA A 153 2.74 -23.00 5.83
N TYR A 154 3.30 -23.78 6.76
CA TYR A 154 2.76 -25.06 7.20
C TYR A 154 2.16 -24.93 8.60
N ASN A 155 1.19 -25.79 8.93
CA ASN A 155 0.55 -25.85 10.25
C ASN A 155 0.00 -24.48 10.66
N VAL A 156 -0.85 -23.91 9.83
CA VAL A 156 -1.40 -22.56 9.95
C VAL A 156 -2.63 -22.56 10.85
N LEU A 157 -3.73 -23.23 10.46
CA LEU A 157 -4.96 -23.31 11.26
C LEU A 157 -5.12 -24.69 11.91
N GLN A 158 -4.56 -25.72 11.29
CA GLN A 158 -4.56 -27.09 11.78
C GLN A 158 -3.25 -27.80 11.43
N LYS A 159 -2.92 -28.89 12.12
CA LYS A 159 -1.71 -29.66 11.77
C LYS A 159 -1.84 -30.25 10.37
N GLY A 160 -0.79 -30.11 9.57
CA GLY A 160 -0.70 -30.63 8.21
C GLY A 160 -1.30 -29.75 7.12
N ASP A 161 -1.99 -28.65 7.45
CA ASP A 161 -2.43 -27.70 6.43
C ASP A 161 -1.27 -26.85 5.89
N GLN A 162 -1.53 -26.21 4.76
CA GLN A 162 -0.63 -25.29 4.09
C GLN A 162 -1.40 -24.04 3.70
N ALA A 163 -0.76 -22.87 3.80
CA ALA A 163 -1.33 -21.63 3.33
C ALA A 163 -0.30 -20.80 2.55
N TYR A 164 -0.81 -20.09 1.55
CA TYR A 164 -0.06 -19.09 0.81
C TYR A 164 0.12 -17.84 1.68
N LEU A 165 1.34 -17.32 1.73
CA LEU A 165 1.71 -16.08 2.40
C LEU A 165 1.66 -14.92 1.39
N SER A 166 0.63 -14.07 1.49
CA SER A 166 0.50 -12.90 0.62
C SER A 166 1.72 -11.99 0.69
N GLY A 167 2.26 -11.78 1.90
CA GLY A 167 3.23 -10.72 2.17
C GLY A 167 2.58 -9.36 2.41
N ASP A 168 1.26 -9.29 2.59
CA ASP A 168 0.55 -8.04 2.87
C ASP A 168 -0.16 -8.12 4.22
N VAL A 169 0.00 -7.06 5.02
CA VAL A 169 -0.63 -6.87 6.32
C VAL A 169 -1.94 -6.12 6.13
N LEU A 170 -3.04 -6.73 6.56
CA LEU A 170 -4.38 -6.17 6.49
C LEU A 170 -4.98 -6.11 7.91
N VAL A 171 -6.01 -5.30 8.06
CA VAL A 171 -6.88 -5.26 9.25
C VAL A 171 -8.31 -5.57 8.81
N MET A 172 -9.03 -6.38 9.59
CA MET A 172 -10.45 -6.66 9.36
C MET A 172 -11.31 -5.95 10.40
N ASP A 173 -12.43 -5.35 10.02
CA ASP A 173 -13.40 -4.80 10.96
C ASP A 173 -14.43 -5.83 11.44
N GLU A 174 -15.35 -5.40 12.32
CA GLU A 174 -16.39 -6.26 12.87
C GLU A 174 -17.37 -6.80 11.82
N LEU A 175 -17.51 -6.13 10.67
CA LEU A 175 -18.41 -6.54 9.60
C LEU A 175 -17.73 -7.50 8.61
N GLY A 176 -16.40 -7.54 8.59
CA GLY A 176 -15.61 -8.37 7.69
C GLY A 176 -14.99 -7.60 6.52
N TYR A 177 -15.10 -6.27 6.49
CA TYR A 177 -14.33 -5.48 5.54
C TYR A 177 -12.86 -5.51 5.91
N MET A 178 -12.01 -5.68 4.90
CA MET A 178 -10.57 -5.71 5.05
C MET A 178 -9.97 -4.42 4.49
N TYR A 179 -8.98 -3.91 5.21
CA TYR A 179 -8.28 -2.67 4.93
C TYR A 179 -6.79 -2.99 4.80
N PHE A 180 -6.20 -2.62 3.67
CA PHE A 180 -4.76 -2.73 3.46
C PHE A 180 -4.03 -1.80 4.42
N ARG A 181 -3.03 -2.33 5.13
CA ARG A 181 -2.18 -1.54 6.03
C ARG A 181 -0.79 -1.38 5.46
N ASP A 182 -0.11 -2.48 5.20
CA ASP A 182 1.27 -2.43 4.73
C ASP A 182 1.65 -3.69 3.94
N ARG A 183 2.82 -3.65 3.33
CA ARG A 183 3.45 -4.78 2.67
C ARG A 183 4.71 -5.19 3.43
N SER A 184 4.91 -6.48 3.62
CA SER A 184 6.15 -7.03 4.16
C SER A 184 7.34 -6.55 3.31
N GLY A 185 8.22 -5.75 3.92
CA GLY A 185 9.37 -5.11 3.28
C GLY A 185 9.21 -3.62 3.00
N ASP A 186 8.00 -3.05 3.08
CA ASP A 186 7.75 -1.61 2.96
C ASP A 186 7.73 -0.90 4.36
N THR A 187 7.80 -1.68 5.45
CA THR A 187 8.10 -1.21 6.81
C THR A 187 9.59 -1.41 7.13
N PHE A 188 10.23 -0.44 7.78
CA PHE A 188 11.61 -0.57 8.25
C PHE A 188 11.77 -0.06 9.68
N ARG A 189 12.75 -0.61 10.40
CA ARG A 189 13.08 -0.19 11.77
C ARG A 189 14.06 0.97 11.74
N TRP A 190 13.69 2.10 12.35
CA TRP A 190 14.51 3.30 12.43
C TRP A 190 14.48 3.88 13.84
N ARG A 191 15.68 4.07 14.42
CA ARG A 191 15.85 4.56 15.80
C ARG A 191 15.02 3.81 16.85
N GLY A 192 14.83 2.50 16.64
CA GLY A 192 14.07 1.63 17.54
C GLY A 192 12.57 1.56 17.26
N GLU A 193 12.05 2.37 16.35
CA GLU A 193 10.63 2.46 15.98
C GLU A 193 10.37 1.83 14.61
N ASN A 194 9.16 1.32 14.38
CA ASN A 194 8.73 0.84 13.06
C ASN A 194 8.16 2.01 12.24
N VAL A 195 8.66 2.17 11.01
CA VAL A 195 8.23 3.22 10.09
C VAL A 195 7.63 2.58 8.83
N SER A 196 6.34 2.78 8.63
CA SER A 196 5.64 2.39 7.41
C SER A 196 5.83 3.44 6.32
N THR A 197 6.42 3.06 5.19
CA THR A 197 6.55 3.98 4.04
C THR A 197 5.19 4.39 3.48
N THR A 198 4.19 3.53 3.58
CA THR A 198 2.81 3.79 3.15
C THR A 198 2.13 4.85 4.01
N GLU A 199 2.29 4.76 5.33
CA GLU A 199 1.75 5.76 6.26
C GLU A 199 2.42 7.13 6.07
N VAL A 200 3.75 7.14 5.99
CA VAL A 200 4.51 8.37 5.73
C VAL A 200 4.06 9.02 4.43
N GLU A 201 3.93 8.25 3.34
CA GLU A 201 3.44 8.75 2.06
C GLU A 201 2.01 9.33 2.16
N GLY A 202 1.11 8.62 2.85
CA GLY A 202 -0.26 9.09 3.08
C GLY A 202 -0.30 10.44 3.78
N MET A 203 0.47 10.59 4.86
CA MET A 203 0.55 11.85 5.62
C MET A 203 1.21 12.97 4.82
N LEU A 204 2.27 12.65 4.07
CA LEU A 204 2.95 13.61 3.19
C LEU A 204 2.02 14.13 2.09
N SER A 205 1.13 13.30 1.56
CA SER A 205 0.23 13.67 0.46
C SER A 205 -0.65 14.89 0.77
N HIS A 206 -0.96 15.11 2.05
CA HIS A 206 -1.78 16.24 2.52
C HIS A 206 -1.03 17.58 2.55
N ILE A 207 0.29 17.56 2.47
CA ILE A 207 1.15 18.73 2.71
C ILE A 207 2.18 18.96 1.60
N LEU A 208 2.07 18.26 0.45
CA LEU A 208 3.04 18.33 -0.66
C LEU A 208 3.28 19.74 -1.23
N ASN A 209 2.38 20.70 -0.98
CA ASN A 209 2.54 22.09 -1.39
C ASN A 209 3.17 22.99 -0.31
N GLN A 210 3.53 22.43 0.84
CA GLN A 210 4.10 23.14 1.98
C GLN A 210 5.50 22.57 2.26
N THR A 211 6.53 23.40 2.06
CA THR A 211 7.94 23.01 2.31
C THR A 211 8.36 23.24 3.77
N ASP A 212 7.41 23.64 4.62
CA ASP A 212 7.68 23.95 6.03
C ASP A 212 7.65 22.67 6.88
N VAL A 213 8.72 22.47 7.64
CA VAL A 213 8.83 21.37 8.61
C VAL A 213 7.78 21.49 9.70
N ALA A 214 7.28 22.70 10.01
CA ALA A 214 6.23 22.88 11.01
C ALA A 214 4.96 22.09 10.68
N GLU A 215 4.62 21.93 9.40
CA GLU A 215 3.44 21.15 8.99
C GLU A 215 3.72 19.65 9.08
N LEU A 216 4.93 19.22 8.70
CA LEU A 216 5.39 17.84 8.91
C LEU A 216 5.41 17.44 10.39
N GLN A 217 5.75 18.36 11.29
CA GLN A 217 5.78 18.12 12.73
C GLN A 217 4.39 17.82 13.30
N LYS A 218 3.34 18.38 12.70
CA LYS A 218 1.94 18.15 13.14
C LYS A 218 1.43 16.77 12.74
N VAL A 219 1.94 16.23 11.63
CA VAL A 219 1.42 14.99 11.03
C VAL A 219 2.33 13.78 11.28
N LEU A 220 3.63 13.97 11.44
CA LEU A 220 4.59 12.87 11.61
C LEU A 220 5.42 13.01 12.90
N PRO A 221 5.60 11.90 13.66
CA PRO A 221 6.51 11.86 14.79
C PRO A 221 7.95 12.01 14.32
N SER A 222 8.85 12.45 15.21
CA SER A 222 10.23 12.81 14.86
C SER A 222 11.02 11.70 14.16
N TYR A 223 10.75 10.44 14.49
CA TYR A 223 11.43 9.29 13.90
C TYR A 223 10.94 8.94 12.49
N ALA A 224 9.72 9.34 12.10
CA ALA A 224 9.15 9.03 10.79
C ALA A 224 9.32 10.17 9.77
N ARG A 225 9.93 11.30 10.18
CA ARG A 225 10.14 12.46 9.30
C ARG A 225 11.26 12.17 8.29
N PRO A 226 11.03 12.36 6.98
CA PRO A 226 12.06 12.15 5.98
C PRO A 226 13.26 13.07 6.23
N ILE A 227 14.47 12.52 6.35
CA ILE A 227 15.68 13.33 6.50
C ILE A 227 16.01 14.05 5.19
N PHE A 228 15.72 13.39 4.07
CA PHE A 228 15.92 13.94 2.73
C PHE A 228 14.58 14.10 2.02
N LEU A 229 14.41 15.20 1.30
CA LEU A 229 13.32 15.40 0.37
C LEU A 229 13.88 15.61 -1.03
N ARG A 230 13.25 14.96 -2.02
CA ARG A 230 13.53 15.14 -3.43
C ARG A 230 12.28 15.61 -4.12
N LEU A 231 12.32 16.82 -4.67
CA LEU A 231 11.23 17.36 -5.47
C LEU A 231 11.53 17.10 -6.94
N SER A 232 10.87 16.09 -7.49
CA SER A 232 10.97 15.73 -8.90
C SER A 232 9.81 16.36 -9.69
N PRO A 233 10.08 17.12 -10.77
CA PRO A 233 9.03 17.69 -11.61
C PRO A 233 8.26 16.62 -12.40
N GLN A 234 8.85 15.44 -12.60
CA GLN A 234 8.23 14.31 -13.27
C GLN A 234 8.54 13.01 -12.53
N VAL A 235 7.57 12.11 -12.46
CA VAL A 235 7.75 10.79 -11.85
C VAL A 235 7.80 9.77 -12.96
N ASP A 236 8.92 9.06 -13.08
CA ASP A 236 9.03 7.97 -14.05
C ASP A 236 8.11 6.83 -13.67
N THR A 237 7.28 6.40 -14.62
CA THR A 237 6.38 5.29 -14.44
C THR A 237 6.77 4.08 -15.29
N THR A 238 6.40 2.88 -14.86
CA THR A 238 6.45 1.65 -15.67
C THR A 238 5.35 1.66 -16.74
N GLY A 239 5.33 0.65 -17.61
CA GLY A 239 4.21 0.43 -18.56
C GLY A 239 2.84 0.25 -17.91
N THR A 240 2.78 0.01 -16.59
CA THR A 240 1.54 -0.05 -15.79
C THR A 240 1.34 1.19 -14.91
N PHE A 241 1.96 2.32 -15.26
CA PHE A 241 1.84 3.60 -14.56
C PHE A 241 2.30 3.58 -13.08
N LYS A 242 3.10 2.58 -12.67
CA LYS A 242 3.68 2.50 -11.31
C LYS A 242 5.01 3.23 -11.25
N ILE A 243 5.32 3.88 -10.13
CA ILE A 243 6.58 4.60 -9.92
C ILE A 243 7.80 3.66 -10.02
N GLN A 244 8.82 4.06 -10.78
CA GLN A 244 10.08 3.31 -10.90
C GLN A 244 11.01 3.53 -9.68
N LYS A 245 10.77 2.78 -8.60
CA LYS A 245 11.51 2.93 -7.32
C LYS A 245 13.01 2.62 -7.44
N THR A 246 13.40 1.63 -8.25
CA THR A 246 14.80 1.14 -8.33
C THR A 246 15.79 2.21 -8.77
N ARG A 247 15.38 3.09 -9.70
CA ARG A 247 16.21 4.22 -10.14
C ARG A 247 16.46 5.19 -8.98
N LEU A 248 15.39 5.61 -8.30
CA LEU A 248 15.44 6.55 -7.19
C LEU A 248 16.29 6.00 -6.02
N GLN A 249 16.18 4.70 -5.72
CA GLN A 249 17.00 4.04 -4.71
C GLN A 249 18.49 4.07 -5.04
N ARG A 250 18.85 3.85 -6.31
CA ARG A 250 20.25 3.87 -6.77
C ARG A 250 20.85 5.28 -6.78
N GLU A 251 20.08 6.28 -7.17
CA GLU A 251 20.52 7.68 -7.18
C GLU A 251 20.63 8.24 -5.75
N GLY A 252 19.74 7.80 -4.86
CA GLY A 252 19.73 8.22 -3.46
C GLY A 252 19.55 9.74 -3.32
N PHE A 253 20.37 10.33 -2.46
CA PHE A 253 20.41 11.78 -2.19
C PHE A 253 21.65 12.45 -2.81
N ASP A 254 22.31 11.81 -3.78
CA ASP A 254 23.51 12.36 -4.42
C ASP A 254 23.12 13.46 -5.44
N PRO A 255 23.52 14.72 -5.23
CA PRO A 255 23.20 15.82 -6.14
C PRO A 255 23.87 15.68 -7.52
N HIS A 256 24.86 14.80 -7.69
CA HIS A 256 25.51 14.54 -8.97
C HIS A 256 24.74 13.53 -9.85
N GLN A 257 23.82 12.76 -9.25
CA GLN A 257 23.05 11.72 -9.94
C GLN A 257 21.70 12.22 -10.47
N THR A 258 21.32 13.47 -10.18
CA THR A 258 20.02 14.02 -10.54
C THR A 258 20.05 15.54 -10.72
N SER A 259 19.15 16.05 -11.58
CA SER A 259 18.85 17.49 -11.69
C SER A 259 17.70 17.93 -10.78
N ASP A 260 17.12 17.02 -10.00
CA ASP A 260 16.02 17.31 -9.09
C ASP A 260 16.46 18.16 -7.90
N ARG A 261 15.52 18.90 -7.31
CA ARG A 261 15.81 19.70 -6.11
C ARG A 261 15.83 18.81 -4.88
N LEU A 262 17.01 18.67 -4.28
CA LEU A 262 17.23 17.93 -3.05
C LEU A 262 17.24 18.85 -1.84
N TYR A 263 16.72 18.35 -0.72
CA TYR A 263 16.72 19.05 0.55
C TYR A 263 17.11 18.11 1.69
N PHE A 264 17.71 18.68 2.72
CA PHE A 264 18.11 18.02 3.95
C PHE A 264 17.39 18.65 5.15
N LEU A 265 16.90 17.83 6.07
CA LEU A 265 16.30 18.27 7.31
C LEU A 265 17.38 18.70 8.30
N ASP A 266 17.59 20.00 8.45
CA ASP A 266 18.44 20.53 9.50
C ASP A 266 17.67 20.54 10.82
N ALA A 267 17.94 19.54 11.67
CA ALA A 267 17.28 19.40 12.96
C ALA A 267 17.55 20.58 13.93
N LYS A 268 18.67 21.30 13.79
CA LYS A 268 18.98 22.46 14.63
C LYS A 268 18.16 23.68 14.21
N LEU A 269 17.99 23.86 12.91
CA LEU A 269 17.19 24.95 12.36
C LEU A 269 15.70 24.62 12.28
N GLY A 270 15.34 23.34 12.42
CA GLY A 270 13.98 22.85 12.31
C GLY A 270 13.37 23.10 10.93
N LYS A 271 14.16 23.06 9.84
CA LYS A 271 13.70 23.32 8.47
C LYS A 271 14.44 22.49 7.43
N TYR A 272 13.83 22.29 6.25
CA TYR A 272 14.52 21.74 5.10
C TYR A 272 15.40 22.81 4.44
N VAL A 273 16.68 22.50 4.27
CA VAL A 273 17.64 23.35 3.55
C VAL A 273 18.02 22.68 2.23
N PRO A 274 18.30 23.44 1.15
CA PRO A 274 18.79 22.87 -0.09
C PRO A 274 20.04 22.01 0.14
N LEU A 275 20.07 20.83 -0.45
CA LEU A 275 21.22 19.93 -0.40
C LEU A 275 22.14 20.26 -1.59
N ASP A 276 23.12 21.12 -1.35
CA ASP A 276 24.19 21.42 -2.30
C ASP A 276 25.38 20.45 -2.16
N GLU A 277 26.34 20.54 -3.09
CA GLU A 277 27.53 19.69 -3.10
C GLU A 277 28.36 19.81 -1.80
N CYS A 278 28.39 20.99 -1.19
CA CYS A 278 29.14 21.23 0.04
C CYS A 278 28.48 20.52 1.23
N LEU A 279 27.16 20.63 1.37
CA LEU A 279 26.39 19.96 2.40
C LEU A 279 26.42 18.44 2.19
N TYR A 280 26.30 17.98 0.94
CA TYR A 280 26.47 16.57 0.59
C TYR A 280 27.83 16.02 1.04
N ALA A 281 28.93 16.68 0.69
CA ALA A 281 30.27 16.28 1.12
C ALA A 281 30.43 16.27 2.65
N ARG A 282 29.81 17.22 3.36
CA ARG A 282 29.80 17.26 4.83
C ARG A 282 29.00 16.12 5.45
N ILE A 283 27.87 15.73 4.85
CA ILE A 283 27.08 14.58 5.28
C ILE A 283 27.86 13.29 5.05
N CYS A 284 28.41 13.08 3.84
CA CYS A 284 29.19 11.89 3.50
C CYS A 284 30.47 11.73 4.34
N SER A 285 31.06 12.85 4.79
CA SER A 285 32.22 12.84 5.70
C SER A 285 31.86 12.73 7.19
N GLY A 286 30.56 12.57 7.54
CA GLY A 286 30.11 12.43 8.92
C GLY A 286 30.17 13.72 9.76
N LYS A 287 30.39 14.88 9.13
CA LYS A 287 30.43 16.19 9.80
C LYS A 287 29.03 16.74 10.11
N VAL A 288 27.99 16.07 9.64
CA VAL A 288 26.58 16.33 9.90
C VAL A 288 25.95 15.05 10.40
N ALA A 289 25.27 15.13 11.55
CA ALA A 289 24.55 13.99 12.12
C ALA A 289 23.21 13.80 11.38
N LEU A 290 22.86 12.54 11.12
CA LEU A 290 21.59 12.11 10.52
C LEU A 290 20.60 11.64 11.59
#